data_AF-A0A1G2QYP9-F1
#
_entry.id   AF-A0A1G2QYP9-F1
#
_cell.length_a   1.000
_cell.length_b   1.000
_cell.length_c   1.000
_cell.angle_alpha   90.00
_cell.angle_beta   90.00
_cell.angle_gamma   90.00
#
_symmetry.space_group_name_H-M   'P 1'
#
loop_
_entity.id
_entity.type
_entity.pdbx_description
1 polymer ?
#
loop_
_entity_poly.entity_id
_entity_poly.type
_entity_poly.pdbx_seq_one_letter_code
_entity_poly.pdbx_strand_id
1 'polypeptide(L)'
;KGHKKLIETVLKKGKSAVVAIRDTVIDQSNPYTVYERWTMIQRALQKYGDLVKIVVIPDIDEICYGRDVGYAIRRIELKPGIEKISGTAIRRNRKLQKPVIWLTGQTGAGKTSVAYALQKKIGGVILDGDEMRKSISAGLGFSKQDREEHNLRVARLAVVLSKKNRVIISVIAPFEETRRKIDEIAKPVWIYIKRDVRITKEKPYEIPQKYHIKVDSDHQKIREQVDIILQYLKKKRIIHL
;
A
#
# COMPACT_ATOMS: atom_id res chain seq x y z
N LYS A 1 -13.58 16.24 -4.82
CA LYS A 1 -14.04 17.26 -5.79
C LYS A 1 -15.57 17.38 -5.80
N GLY A 2 -16.32 16.27 -5.95
CA GLY A 2 -17.79 16.27 -5.83
C GLY A 2 -18.32 16.87 -4.51
N HIS A 3 -17.94 16.31 -3.35
CA HIS A 3 -18.40 16.83 -2.05
C HIS A 3 -18.07 18.32 -1.82
N LYS A 4 -16.87 18.76 -2.21
CA LYS A 4 -16.50 20.19 -2.14
C LYS A 4 -17.44 21.05 -2.98
N LYS A 5 -17.85 20.58 -4.16
CA LYS A 5 -18.77 21.32 -5.03
C LYS A 5 -20.17 21.43 -4.43
N LEU A 6 -20.65 20.40 -3.74
CA LEU A 6 -21.91 20.45 -3.00
C LEU A 6 -21.89 21.56 -1.95
N ILE A 7 -20.83 21.59 -1.14
CA ILE A 7 -20.63 22.59 -0.08
C ILE A 7 -20.52 23.99 -0.69
N GLU A 8 -19.71 24.17 -1.74
CA GLU A 8 -19.60 25.45 -2.45
C GLU A 8 -20.95 25.95 -3.01
N THR A 9 -21.83 25.06 -3.46
CA THR A 9 -23.17 25.44 -3.95
C THR A 9 -24.05 25.98 -2.83
N VAL A 10 -23.93 25.45 -1.61
CA VAL A 10 -24.64 25.96 -0.43
C VAL A 10 -24.06 27.31 0.00
N LEU A 11 -22.73 27.39 0.13
CA LEU A 11 -22.03 28.61 0.55
C LEU A 11 -22.27 29.79 -0.41
N LYS A 12 -22.34 29.53 -1.73
CA LYS A 12 -22.65 30.56 -2.74
C LYS A 12 -24.03 31.21 -2.57
N LYS A 13 -24.95 30.58 -1.85
CA LYS A 13 -26.26 31.14 -1.52
C LYS A 13 -26.25 31.92 -0.20
N GLY A 14 -25.07 32.20 0.36
CA GLY A 14 -24.92 32.91 1.63
C GLY A 14 -25.30 32.09 2.86
N LYS A 15 -25.37 30.75 2.74
CA LYS A 15 -25.76 29.85 3.83
C LYS A 15 -24.54 29.12 4.38
N SER A 16 -24.49 28.92 5.70
CA SER A 16 -23.51 28.02 6.34
C SER A 16 -23.81 26.56 6.05
N ALA A 17 -22.80 25.70 6.14
CA ALA A 17 -22.93 24.26 5.91
C ALA A 17 -22.42 23.44 7.10
N VAL A 18 -23.11 22.33 7.37
CA VAL A 18 -22.63 21.29 8.30
C VAL A 18 -22.24 20.06 7.49
N VAL A 19 -21.02 19.57 7.70
CA VAL A 19 -20.55 18.30 7.14
C VAL A 19 -20.57 17.25 8.25
N ALA A 20 -21.54 16.34 8.19
CA ALA A 20 -21.62 15.22 9.12
C ALA A 20 -20.83 14.02 8.58
N ILE A 21 -19.87 13.54 9.37
CA ILE A 21 -19.05 12.36 9.07
C ILE A 21 -19.61 11.20 9.90
N ARG A 22 -20.16 10.18 9.23
CA ARG A 22 -20.57 8.93 9.86
C ARG A 22 -19.37 8.16 10.38
N ASP A 23 -19.40 7.77 11.65
CA ASP A 23 -18.41 6.86 12.23
C ASP A 23 -18.71 5.42 11.80
N THR A 24 -17.95 4.94 10.81
CA THR A 24 -18.18 3.67 10.12
C THR A 24 -16.97 2.77 10.30
N VAL A 25 -17.20 1.46 10.36
CA VAL A 25 -16.13 0.47 10.45
C VAL A 25 -15.12 0.64 9.30
N ILE A 26 -13.86 0.33 9.58
CA ILE A 26 -12.78 0.38 8.58
C ILE A 26 -12.82 -0.90 7.77
N ASP A 27 -13.01 -0.77 6.46
CA ASP A 27 -13.00 -1.89 5.52
C ASP A 27 -12.38 -1.49 4.17
N GLN A 28 -12.44 -2.38 3.19
CA GLN A 28 -11.89 -2.11 1.85
C GLN A 28 -12.58 -0.94 1.14
N SER A 29 -13.85 -0.69 1.44
CA SER A 29 -14.65 0.41 0.91
C SER A 29 -14.45 1.70 1.72
N ASN A 30 -14.12 1.63 3.01
CA ASN A 30 -13.87 2.75 3.90
C ASN A 30 -12.53 2.59 4.65
N PRO A 31 -11.38 2.89 4.00
CA PRO A 31 -10.07 2.57 4.55
C PRO A 31 -9.51 3.59 5.55
N TYR A 32 -10.28 4.64 5.88
CA TYR A 32 -9.84 5.74 6.74
C TYR A 32 -10.65 5.77 8.03
N THR A 33 -9.98 6.04 9.13
CA THR A 33 -10.61 6.33 10.42
C THR A 33 -11.49 7.59 10.31
N VAL A 34 -12.44 7.74 11.24
CA VAL A 34 -13.24 8.97 11.34
C VAL A 34 -12.37 10.22 11.54
N TYR A 35 -11.29 10.09 12.34
CA TYR A 35 -10.34 11.18 12.58
C TYR A 35 -9.57 11.58 11.32
N GLU A 36 -9.04 10.61 10.56
CA GLU A 36 -8.36 10.91 9.29
C GLU A 36 -9.30 11.59 8.28
N ARG A 37 -10.55 11.11 8.17
CA ARG A 37 -11.58 11.75 7.32
C ARG A 37 -11.85 13.17 7.77
N TRP A 38 -12.01 13.39 9.07
CA TRP A 38 -12.20 14.71 9.65
C TRP A 38 -11.03 15.65 9.31
N THR A 39 -9.78 15.23 9.54
CA THR A 39 -8.59 16.02 9.21
C THR A 39 -8.51 16.34 7.71
N MET A 40 -8.82 15.36 6.85
CA MET A 40 -8.83 15.57 5.39
C MET A 40 -9.87 16.61 4.96
N ILE A 41 -11.07 16.55 5.53
CA ILE A 41 -12.16 17.47 5.22
C ILE A 41 -11.85 18.86 5.78
N GLN A 42 -11.39 18.95 7.03
CA GLN A 42 -10.99 20.20 7.67
C GLN A 42 -9.92 20.93 6.84
N ARG A 43 -8.85 20.23 6.44
CA ARG A 43 -7.81 20.82 5.56
C ARG A 43 -8.37 21.26 4.21
N ALA A 44 -9.27 20.48 3.61
CA ALA A 44 -9.85 20.82 2.31
C ALA A 44 -10.80 22.02 2.33
N LEU A 45 -11.40 22.31 3.49
CA LEU A 45 -12.42 23.34 3.69
C LEU A 45 -11.96 24.49 4.60
N GLN A 46 -10.71 24.46 5.09
CA GLN A 46 -10.15 25.45 6.02
C GLN A 46 -10.39 26.90 5.58
N LYS A 47 -10.29 27.17 4.27
CA LYS A 47 -10.49 28.51 3.70
C LYS A 47 -11.90 29.10 3.90
N TYR A 48 -12.88 28.28 4.28
CA TYR A 48 -14.25 28.73 4.53
C TYR A 48 -14.49 29.11 5.99
N GLY A 49 -13.52 28.87 6.89
CA GLY A 49 -13.61 29.20 8.31
C GLY A 49 -14.90 28.70 8.95
N ASP A 50 -15.55 29.57 9.73
CA ASP A 50 -16.75 29.25 10.51
C ASP A 50 -18.02 29.02 9.67
N LEU A 51 -17.98 29.30 8.37
CA LEU A 51 -19.10 29.01 7.47
C LEU A 51 -19.33 27.50 7.28
N VAL A 52 -18.32 26.67 7.62
CA VAL A 52 -18.44 25.22 7.54
C VAL A 52 -18.09 24.57 8.87
N LYS A 53 -19.09 23.94 9.50
CA LYS A 53 -18.90 23.13 10.70
C LYS A 53 -18.79 21.66 10.34
N ILE A 54 -17.83 20.94 10.93
CA ILE A 54 -17.67 19.49 10.73
C ILE A 54 -18.05 18.80 12.02
N VAL A 55 -18.96 17.83 11.95
CA VAL A 55 -19.40 17.03 13.10
C VAL A 55 -19.21 15.55 12.80
N VAL A 56 -18.89 14.78 13.83
CA VAL A 56 -18.91 13.32 13.77
C VAL A 56 -20.25 12.85 14.31
N ILE A 57 -20.89 11.93 13.60
CA ILE A 57 -22.15 11.31 14.00
C ILE A 57 -21.98 9.79 14.04
N PRO A 58 -22.81 9.06 14.82
CA PRO A 58 -22.88 7.62 14.74
C PRO A 58 -23.14 7.14 13.30
N ASP A 59 -22.88 5.87 13.05
CA ASP A 59 -23.38 5.29 11.81
C ASP A 59 -24.91 5.37 11.79
N ILE A 60 -25.48 5.76 10.65
CA ILE A 60 -26.93 5.94 10.52
C ILE A 60 -27.46 5.10 9.36
N ASP A 61 -28.54 4.37 9.65
CA ASP A 61 -29.28 3.56 8.68
C ASP A 61 -30.48 4.32 8.10
N GLU A 62 -31.14 5.14 8.92
CA GLU A 62 -32.36 5.86 8.56
C GLU A 62 -32.35 7.30 9.09
N ILE A 63 -33.00 8.21 8.36
CA ILE A 63 -33.29 9.59 8.79
C ILE A 63 -34.80 9.77 8.81
N CYS A 64 -35.38 9.83 10.02
CA CYS A 64 -36.78 10.15 10.23
C CYS A 64 -36.93 11.62 10.62
N TYR A 65 -37.94 12.31 10.08
CA TYR A 65 -38.21 13.72 10.41
C TYR A 65 -39.73 13.97 10.52
N GLY A 66 -40.11 14.86 11.43
CA GLY A 66 -41.51 15.20 11.71
C GLY A 66 -42.05 16.34 10.84
N ARG A 67 -43.28 16.78 11.17
CA ARG A 67 -43.86 18.01 10.61
C ARG A 67 -43.12 19.24 11.15
N ASP A 68 -42.98 20.26 10.31
CA ASP A 68 -42.45 21.60 10.67
C ASP A 68 -41.02 21.62 11.27
N VAL A 69 -40.16 20.68 10.87
CA VAL A 69 -38.76 20.57 11.36
C VAL A 69 -37.83 21.74 10.96
N GLY A 70 -38.34 22.74 10.24
CA GLY A 70 -37.58 23.95 9.89
C GLY A 70 -36.48 23.75 8.84
N TYR A 71 -36.38 22.58 8.21
CA TYR A 71 -35.45 22.31 7.11
C TYR A 71 -36.10 21.52 5.97
N ALA A 72 -35.49 21.62 4.78
CA ALA A 72 -35.90 20.88 3.58
C ALA A 72 -34.78 19.93 3.14
N ILE A 73 -35.14 18.70 2.79
CA ILE A 73 -34.23 17.74 2.16
C ILE A 73 -34.23 18.02 0.66
N ARG A 74 -33.03 18.23 0.10
CA ARG A 74 -32.87 18.47 -1.34
C ARG A 74 -31.71 17.65 -1.88
N ARG A 75 -31.97 16.95 -2.97
CA ARG A 75 -30.92 16.34 -3.79
C ARG A 75 -30.30 17.41 -4.69
N ILE A 76 -28.98 17.52 -4.67
CA ILE A 76 -28.24 18.42 -5.57
C ILE A 76 -27.65 17.57 -6.70
N GLU A 77 -28.13 17.78 -7.92
CA GLU A 77 -27.54 17.19 -9.12
C GLU A 77 -26.33 18.02 -9.55
N LEU A 78 -25.18 17.36 -9.73
CA LEU A 78 -23.97 18.00 -10.22
C LEU A 78 -23.81 17.70 -11.71
N LYS A 79 -23.04 18.52 -12.43
CA LYS A 79 -22.73 18.25 -13.84
C LYS A 79 -22.17 16.81 -14.00
N PRO A 80 -22.50 16.08 -15.08
CA PRO A 80 -22.16 14.65 -15.24
C PRO A 80 -20.67 14.33 -15.04
N GLY A 81 -19.77 15.24 -15.42
CA GLY A 81 -18.32 15.08 -15.22
C GLY A 81 -17.84 15.17 -13.77
N ILE A 82 -18.63 15.74 -12.86
CA ILE A 82 -18.34 15.86 -11.42
C ILE A 82 -19.00 14.71 -10.64
N GLU A 83 -20.18 14.25 -11.05
CA GLU A 83 -20.85 13.07 -10.49
C GLU A 83 -20.09 11.78 -10.80
N LYS A 84 -19.52 11.66 -12.00
CA LYS A 84 -18.65 10.53 -12.41
C LYS A 84 -17.35 10.43 -11.60
N ILE A 85 -17.02 11.44 -10.77
CA ILE A 85 -15.93 11.36 -9.81
C ILE A 85 -16.39 10.51 -8.62
N SER A 86 -16.62 9.21 -8.84
CA SER A 86 -16.96 8.30 -7.75
C SER A 86 -15.78 8.21 -6.79
N GLY A 87 -16.06 8.17 -5.48
CA GLY A 87 -15.05 7.90 -4.47
C GLY A 87 -14.25 6.64 -4.81
N THR A 88 -14.91 5.65 -5.41
CA THR A 88 -14.35 4.38 -5.91
C THR A 88 -13.31 4.57 -7.03
N ALA A 89 -13.53 5.50 -7.97
CA ALA A 89 -12.60 5.78 -9.06
C ALA A 89 -11.37 6.60 -8.60
N ILE A 90 -11.56 7.58 -7.69
CA ILE A 90 -10.43 8.27 -7.05
C ILE A 90 -9.63 7.31 -6.15
N ARG A 91 -10.29 6.38 -5.45
CA ARG A 91 -9.65 5.34 -4.62
C ARG A 91 -8.83 4.36 -5.46
N ARG A 92 -9.31 3.97 -6.65
CA ARG A 92 -8.53 3.18 -7.62
C ARG A 92 -7.25 3.88 -8.08
N ASN A 93 -7.25 5.23 -8.13
CA ASN A 93 -6.12 6.03 -8.62
C ASN A 93 -5.20 6.59 -7.52
N ARG A 94 -5.50 6.35 -6.24
CA ARG A 94 -4.53 6.48 -5.15
C ARG A 94 -4.08 5.08 -4.73
N LYS A 95 -3.11 4.52 -5.45
CA LYS A 95 -2.15 3.58 -4.84
C LYS A 95 -1.48 4.33 -3.68
N LEU A 96 -2.08 4.32 -2.49
CA LEU A 96 -1.51 4.92 -1.28
C LEU A 96 -0.17 4.29 -0.91
N GLN A 97 0.10 3.11 -1.47
CA GLN A 97 1.34 2.37 -1.28
C GLN A 97 2.15 2.39 -2.58
N LYS A 98 3.36 2.91 -2.49
CA LYS A 98 4.43 2.72 -3.46
C LYS A 98 4.74 1.22 -3.55
N PRO A 99 5.32 0.72 -4.66
CA PRO A 99 5.57 -0.70 -4.82
C PRO A 99 6.53 -1.25 -3.75
N VAL A 100 6.18 -2.44 -3.25
CA VAL A 100 7.07 -3.32 -2.48
C VAL A 100 7.62 -4.37 -3.46
N ILE A 101 8.93 -4.50 -3.53
CA ILE A 101 9.64 -5.42 -4.42
C ILE A 101 10.40 -6.40 -3.54
N TRP A 102 10.13 -7.69 -3.69
CA TRP A 102 10.75 -8.72 -2.86
C TRP A 102 11.65 -9.63 -3.68
N LEU A 103 12.95 -9.59 -3.39
CA LEU A 103 13.97 -10.44 -3.98
C LEU A 103 14.13 -11.68 -3.12
N THR A 104 13.71 -12.83 -3.63
CA THR A 104 13.90 -14.14 -2.98
C THR A 104 14.84 -15.00 -3.80
N GLY A 105 15.60 -15.85 -3.12
CA GLY A 105 16.61 -16.71 -3.71
C GLY A 105 17.48 -17.31 -2.62
N GLN A 106 18.22 -18.36 -2.96
CA GLN A 106 19.12 -19.02 -2.02
C GLN A 106 20.15 -18.05 -1.43
N THR A 107 20.71 -18.39 -0.26
CA THR A 107 21.86 -17.63 0.29
C THR A 107 22.99 -17.60 -0.73
N GLY A 108 23.61 -16.43 -0.93
CA GLY A 108 24.64 -16.25 -1.96
C GLY A 108 24.10 -16.00 -3.38
N ALA A 109 22.79 -16.02 -3.63
CA ALA A 109 22.23 -15.69 -4.95
C ALA A 109 22.34 -14.20 -5.35
N GLY A 110 23.15 -13.37 -4.68
CA GLY A 110 23.33 -11.96 -5.05
C GLY A 110 22.14 -11.02 -4.79
N LYS A 111 21.15 -11.42 -3.98
CA LYS A 111 19.96 -10.60 -3.63
C LYS A 111 20.31 -9.17 -3.22
N THR A 112 21.21 -9.02 -2.27
CA THR A 112 21.64 -7.72 -1.74
C THR A 112 22.30 -6.87 -2.82
N SER A 113 23.17 -7.47 -3.65
CA SER A 113 23.82 -6.78 -4.77
C SER A 113 22.82 -6.29 -5.82
N VAL A 114 21.83 -7.12 -6.19
CA VAL A 114 20.76 -6.73 -7.12
C VAL A 114 19.86 -5.66 -6.48
N ALA A 115 19.54 -5.76 -5.19
CA ALA A 115 18.73 -4.77 -4.47
C ALA A 115 19.39 -3.37 -4.49
N TYR A 116 20.69 -3.27 -4.17
CA TYR A 116 21.42 -2.00 -4.24
C TYR A 116 21.53 -1.45 -5.65
N ALA A 117 21.81 -2.30 -6.64
CA ALA A 117 21.87 -1.88 -8.04
C ALA A 117 20.50 -1.37 -8.54
N LEU A 118 19.41 -2.03 -8.15
CA LEU A 118 18.05 -1.61 -8.45
C LEU A 118 17.69 -0.29 -7.74
N GLN A 119 18.04 -0.14 -6.46
CA GLN A 119 17.80 1.08 -5.68
C GLN A 119 18.45 2.30 -6.33
N LYS A 120 19.69 2.18 -6.83
CA LYS A 120 20.36 3.27 -7.57
C LYS A 120 19.57 3.74 -8.80
N LYS A 121 18.73 2.88 -9.38
CA LYS A 121 17.93 3.20 -10.57
C LYS A 121 16.54 3.74 -10.25
N ILE A 122 15.91 3.27 -9.16
CA ILE A 122 14.50 3.58 -8.86
C ILE A 122 14.27 4.33 -7.54
N GLY A 123 15.34 4.57 -6.78
CA GLY A 123 15.30 5.10 -5.41
C GLY A 123 14.60 4.15 -4.42
N GLY A 124 14.26 4.66 -3.24
CA GLY A 124 13.53 3.92 -2.21
C GLY A 124 14.42 3.37 -1.10
N VAL A 125 13.80 2.58 -0.22
CA VAL A 125 14.42 2.01 0.99
C VAL A 125 14.69 0.53 0.76
N ILE A 126 15.87 0.07 1.19
CA ILE A 126 16.21 -1.36 1.21
C ILE A 126 15.92 -1.91 2.60
N LEU A 127 15.27 -3.08 2.66
CA LEU A 127 15.20 -3.92 3.85
C LEU A 127 16.06 -5.16 3.60
N ASP A 128 17.30 -5.12 4.10
CA ASP A 128 18.24 -6.23 3.94
C ASP A 128 18.07 -7.29 5.03
N GLY A 129 18.15 -8.57 4.67
CA GLY A 129 17.89 -9.65 5.61
C GLY A 129 18.83 -9.69 6.81
N ASP A 130 20.10 -9.32 6.63
CA ASP A 130 21.07 -9.34 7.73
C ASP A 130 20.83 -8.16 8.67
N GLU A 131 20.50 -6.98 8.13
CA GLU A 131 20.14 -5.79 8.91
C GLU A 131 18.80 -5.96 9.64
N MET A 132 17.79 -6.53 8.96
CA MET A 132 16.47 -6.80 9.55
C MET A 132 16.55 -7.86 10.65
N ARG A 133 17.46 -8.84 10.52
CA ARG A 133 17.69 -9.83 11.58
C ARG A 133 18.24 -9.19 12.85
N LYS A 134 19.20 -8.27 12.72
CA LYS A 134 19.81 -7.58 13.86
C LYS A 134 18.84 -6.60 14.55
N SER A 135 17.90 -6.03 13.82
CA SER A 135 17.00 -4.98 14.31
C SER A 135 15.66 -5.54 14.81
N ILE A 136 14.76 -5.92 13.90
CA ILE A 136 13.38 -6.27 14.20
C ILE A 136 13.18 -7.76 14.55
N SER A 137 14.26 -8.54 14.54
CA SER A 137 14.24 -9.98 14.82
C SER A 137 15.39 -10.40 15.74
N ALA A 138 15.89 -9.48 16.55
CA ALA A 138 16.83 -9.78 17.61
C ALA A 138 16.24 -10.87 18.53
N GLY A 139 16.96 -11.98 18.70
CA GLY A 139 16.52 -13.13 19.50
C GLY A 139 15.82 -14.25 18.72
N LEU A 140 15.47 -14.07 17.45
CA LEU A 140 14.95 -15.17 16.62
C LEU A 140 16.08 -16.05 16.09
N GLY A 141 15.90 -17.38 16.19
CA GLY A 141 16.79 -18.36 15.60
C GLY A 141 16.61 -18.54 14.09
N PHE A 142 16.90 -19.74 13.61
CA PHE A 142 16.79 -20.13 12.20
C PHE A 142 15.82 -21.31 11.97
N SER A 143 14.96 -21.60 12.94
CA SER A 143 13.88 -22.59 12.78
C SER A 143 12.89 -22.17 11.67
N LYS A 144 12.04 -23.10 11.22
CA LYS A 144 10.98 -22.78 10.24
C LYS A 144 10.09 -21.65 10.76
N GLN A 145 9.70 -21.72 12.03
CA GLN A 145 8.83 -20.73 12.70
C GLN A 145 9.53 -19.38 12.84
N ASP A 146 10.79 -19.34 13.26
CA ASP A 146 11.56 -18.10 13.38
C ASP A 146 11.73 -17.40 12.03
N ARG A 147 11.99 -18.19 10.96
CA ARG A 147 12.10 -17.67 9.60
C ARG A 147 10.78 -17.12 9.11
N GLU A 148 9.66 -17.78 9.43
CA GLU A 148 8.33 -17.28 9.11
C GLU A 148 8.06 -15.95 9.82
N GLU A 149 8.21 -15.91 11.15
CA GLU A 149 7.95 -14.70 11.93
C GLU A 149 8.83 -13.53 11.47
N HIS A 150 10.13 -13.76 11.22
CA HIS A 150 11.02 -12.77 10.64
C HIS A 150 10.49 -12.21 9.31
N ASN A 151 10.09 -13.10 8.40
CA ASN A 151 9.54 -12.70 7.10
C ASN A 151 8.23 -11.90 7.23
N LEU A 152 7.33 -12.29 8.14
CA LEU A 152 6.08 -11.58 8.37
C LEU A 152 6.31 -10.19 9.01
N ARG A 153 7.29 -10.05 9.91
CA ARG A 153 7.71 -8.75 10.46
C ARG A 153 8.23 -7.82 9.37
N VAL A 154 9.09 -8.33 8.49
CA VAL A 154 9.59 -7.56 7.33
C VAL A 154 8.43 -7.15 6.42
N ALA A 155 7.49 -8.04 6.12
CA ALA A 155 6.34 -7.74 5.28
C ALA A 155 5.46 -6.62 5.88
N ARG A 156 5.18 -6.66 7.18
CA ARG A 156 4.41 -5.63 7.89
C ARG A 156 5.14 -4.28 7.88
N LEU A 157 6.45 -4.28 8.13
CA LEU A 157 7.28 -3.07 8.04
C LEU A 157 7.28 -2.48 6.63
N ALA A 158 7.40 -3.32 5.60
CA ALA A 158 7.37 -2.89 4.21
C ALA A 158 6.05 -2.20 3.85
N VAL A 159 4.90 -2.70 4.32
CA VAL A 159 3.60 -2.04 4.13
C VAL A 159 3.59 -0.64 4.73
N VAL A 160 4.14 -0.45 5.94
CA VAL A 160 4.22 0.88 6.57
C VAL A 160 5.10 1.83 5.77
N LEU A 161 6.30 1.38 5.37
CA LEU A 161 7.25 2.19 4.60
C LEU A 161 6.74 2.52 3.19
N SER A 162 5.97 1.60 2.59
CA SER A 162 5.39 1.75 1.26
C SER A 162 4.46 2.96 1.15
N LYS A 163 3.92 3.46 2.26
CA LYS A 163 3.09 4.69 2.29
C LYS A 163 3.83 5.91 1.75
N LYS A 164 5.16 5.95 1.86
CA LYS A 164 5.98 7.10 1.43
C LYS A 164 7.07 6.71 0.43
N ASN A 165 7.61 5.50 0.53
CA ASN A 165 8.81 5.08 -0.21
C ASN A 165 8.56 3.82 -1.04
N ARG A 166 9.23 3.67 -2.18
CA ARG A 166 9.39 2.33 -2.77
C ARG A 166 10.21 1.48 -1.80
N VAL A 167 9.86 0.22 -1.63
CA VAL A 167 10.56 -0.70 -0.71
C VAL A 167 11.14 -1.86 -1.51
N ILE A 168 12.42 -2.12 -1.32
CA ILE A 168 13.16 -3.21 -1.95
C ILE A 168 13.62 -4.15 -0.84
N ILE A 169 13.23 -5.41 -0.88
CA ILE A 169 13.47 -6.38 0.20
C ILE A 169 14.43 -7.45 -0.31
N SER A 170 15.59 -7.61 0.33
CA SER A 170 16.59 -8.65 0.03
C SER A 170 16.60 -9.77 1.07
N VAL A 171 15.43 -10.29 1.43
CA VAL A 171 15.24 -11.30 2.47
C VAL A 171 14.92 -12.66 1.86
N ILE A 172 15.55 -13.73 2.37
CA ILE A 172 15.22 -15.10 1.98
C ILE A 172 13.85 -15.50 2.53
N ALA A 173 12.91 -15.80 1.63
CA ALA A 173 11.60 -16.38 1.94
C ALA A 173 11.57 -17.84 1.46
N PRO A 174 12.09 -18.80 2.26
CA PRO A 174 12.40 -20.14 1.78
C PRO A 174 11.17 -21.05 1.60
N PHE A 175 10.08 -20.81 2.34
CA PHE A 175 8.91 -21.68 2.34
C PHE A 175 7.76 -21.05 1.57
N GLU A 176 7.05 -21.84 0.76
CA GLU A 176 5.91 -21.40 -0.05
C GLU A 176 4.76 -20.90 0.83
N GLU A 177 4.51 -21.58 1.95
CA GLU A 177 3.49 -21.18 2.93
C GLU A 177 3.72 -19.75 3.43
N THR A 178 4.96 -19.41 3.80
CA THR A 178 5.33 -18.08 4.24
C THR A 178 5.20 -17.05 3.11
N ARG A 179 5.56 -17.41 1.86
CA ARG A 179 5.35 -16.52 0.70
C ARG A 179 3.88 -16.18 0.47
N ARG A 180 2.98 -17.16 0.64
CA ARG A 180 1.52 -16.93 0.57
C ARG A 180 1.03 -15.97 1.64
N LYS A 181 1.48 -16.14 2.90
CA LYS A 181 1.15 -15.20 3.98
C LYS A 181 1.68 -13.78 3.69
N ILE A 182 2.88 -13.66 3.11
CA ILE A 182 3.43 -12.36 2.66
C ILE A 182 2.56 -11.73 1.56
N ASP A 183 2.04 -12.53 0.63
CA ASP A 183 1.15 -12.04 -0.44
C ASP A 183 -0.11 -11.41 0.12
N GLU A 184 -0.70 -11.97 1.17
CA GLU A 184 -1.88 -11.41 1.84
C GLU A 184 -1.59 -10.06 2.51
N ILE A 185 -0.39 -9.91 3.08
CA ILE A 185 0.02 -8.71 3.84
C ILE A 185 0.50 -7.59 2.91
N ALA A 186 1.52 -7.86 2.08
CA ALA A 186 2.29 -6.84 1.38
C ALA A 186 2.09 -6.82 -0.13
N LYS A 187 1.49 -7.88 -0.71
CA LYS A 187 1.28 -8.04 -2.16
C LYS A 187 2.51 -7.64 -3.00
N PRO A 188 3.71 -8.15 -2.68
CA PRO A 188 4.94 -7.64 -3.28
C PRO A 188 5.10 -8.08 -4.73
N VAL A 189 5.93 -7.35 -5.48
CA VAL A 189 6.46 -7.82 -6.74
C VAL A 189 7.60 -8.80 -6.45
N TRP A 190 7.28 -10.09 -6.49
CA TRP A 190 8.26 -11.17 -6.37
C TRP A 190 9.25 -11.22 -7.53
N ILE A 191 10.53 -11.13 -7.18
CA ILE A 191 11.68 -11.38 -8.04
C ILE A 191 12.38 -12.63 -7.51
N TYR A 192 12.31 -13.71 -8.27
CA TYR A 192 13.06 -14.91 -7.98
C TYR A 192 14.45 -14.84 -8.62
N ILE A 193 15.48 -14.84 -7.79
CA ILE A 193 16.88 -14.95 -8.23
C ILE A 193 17.28 -16.42 -8.16
N LYS A 194 17.24 -17.08 -9.32
CA LYS A 194 17.68 -18.46 -9.49
C LYS A 194 19.20 -18.53 -9.31
N ARG A 195 19.61 -19.58 -8.61
CA ARG A 195 20.97 -20.05 -8.54
C ARG A 195 20.94 -21.57 -8.37
N ASP A 196 21.77 -22.27 -9.11
CA ASP A 196 21.92 -23.72 -9.09
C ASP A 196 22.87 -24.10 -7.95
N VAL A 197 22.30 -24.11 -6.74
CA VAL A 197 22.97 -24.52 -5.50
C VAL A 197 22.20 -25.68 -4.89
N ARG A 198 22.93 -26.65 -4.35
CA ARG A 198 22.38 -27.82 -3.67
C ARG A 198 21.56 -27.39 -2.45
N ILE A 199 20.28 -27.78 -2.43
CA ILE A 199 19.38 -27.57 -1.31
C ILE A 199 19.66 -28.65 -0.26
N THR A 200 19.84 -28.26 1.00
CA THR A 200 20.10 -29.17 2.11
C THR A 200 19.12 -28.92 3.26
N LYS A 201 19.07 -29.83 4.24
CA LYS A 201 18.21 -29.65 5.43
C LYS A 201 18.60 -28.42 6.25
N GLU A 202 19.87 -28.04 6.25
CA GLU A 202 20.43 -26.87 6.96
C GLU A 202 20.16 -25.56 6.20
N LYS A 203 20.01 -25.64 4.87
CA LYS A 203 19.68 -24.52 3.98
C LYS A 203 18.44 -24.85 3.16
N PRO A 204 17.27 -25.04 3.82
CA PRO A 204 16.05 -25.41 3.12
C PRO A 204 15.59 -24.23 2.26
N TYR A 205 15.19 -24.53 1.03
CA TYR A 205 14.63 -23.55 0.11
C TYR A 205 13.69 -24.23 -0.88
N GLU A 206 12.40 -23.92 -0.81
CA GLU A 206 11.41 -24.35 -1.78
C GLU A 206 11.42 -23.36 -2.94
N ILE A 207 11.71 -23.85 -4.15
CA ILE A 207 11.72 -23.04 -5.37
C ILE A 207 10.32 -22.38 -5.53
N PRO A 208 10.24 -21.05 -5.68
CA PRO A 208 8.96 -20.37 -5.83
C PRO A 208 8.20 -20.84 -7.07
N GLN A 209 6.98 -21.31 -6.88
CA GLN A 209 6.08 -21.68 -7.98
C GLN A 209 5.43 -20.44 -8.63
N LYS A 210 5.30 -19.36 -7.85
CA LYS A 210 4.76 -18.07 -8.30
C LYS A 210 5.82 -16.98 -8.11
N TYR A 211 6.10 -16.26 -9.19
CA TYR A 211 6.96 -15.08 -9.20
C TYR A 211 6.54 -14.16 -10.36
N HIS A 212 6.85 -12.87 -10.26
CA HIS A 212 6.59 -11.92 -11.34
C HIS A 212 7.75 -11.87 -12.32
N ILE A 213 8.97 -11.97 -11.78
CA ILE A 213 10.22 -11.90 -12.54
C ILE A 213 11.12 -13.04 -12.05
N LYS A 214 11.80 -13.69 -12.99
CA LYS A 214 12.90 -14.62 -12.70
C LYS A 214 14.17 -14.11 -13.37
N VAL A 215 15.26 -14.10 -12.62
CA VAL A 215 16.62 -13.81 -13.10
C VAL A 215 17.55 -14.94 -12.66
N ASP A 216 18.64 -15.17 -13.37
CA ASP A 216 19.54 -16.31 -13.16
C ASP A 216 20.96 -15.82 -12.86
N SER A 217 21.41 -16.02 -11.62
CA SER A 217 22.71 -15.53 -11.17
C SER A 217 23.91 -16.30 -11.71
N ASP A 218 23.71 -17.52 -12.21
CA ASP A 218 24.81 -18.31 -12.76
C ASP A 218 25.12 -17.91 -14.20
N HIS A 219 24.12 -17.35 -14.90
CA HIS A 219 24.23 -17.02 -16.33
C HIS A 219 24.14 -15.52 -16.64
N GLN A 220 23.70 -14.68 -15.70
CA GLN A 220 23.44 -13.26 -15.94
C GLN A 220 24.25 -12.37 -14.99
N LYS A 221 24.89 -11.33 -15.54
CA LYS A 221 25.53 -10.28 -14.74
C LYS A 221 24.47 -9.45 -14.04
N ILE A 222 24.83 -8.83 -12.90
CA ILE A 222 23.91 -7.98 -12.11
C ILE A 222 23.22 -6.92 -12.96
N ARG A 223 23.94 -6.30 -13.91
CA ARG A 223 23.37 -5.29 -14.82
C ARG A 223 22.22 -5.85 -15.66
N GLU A 224 22.40 -7.03 -16.25
CA GLU A 224 21.39 -7.69 -17.08
C GLU A 224 20.17 -8.07 -16.24
N GLN A 225 20.39 -8.60 -15.04
CA GLN A 225 19.31 -8.90 -14.10
C GLN A 225 18.50 -7.64 -13.76
N VAL A 226 19.16 -6.53 -13.45
CA VAL A 226 18.51 -5.24 -13.17
C VAL A 226 17.75 -4.71 -14.38
N ASP A 227 18.31 -4.82 -15.59
CA ASP A 227 17.65 -4.36 -16.81
C ASP A 227 16.36 -5.15 -17.08
N ILE A 228 16.36 -6.47 -16.89
CA ILE A 228 15.17 -7.33 -16.98
C ILE A 228 14.10 -6.88 -15.96
N ILE A 229 14.50 -6.65 -14.71
CA ILE A 229 13.60 -6.19 -13.66
C ILE A 229 12.99 -4.84 -14.03
N LEU A 230 13.81 -3.88 -14.47
CA LEU A 230 13.35 -2.54 -14.86
C LEU A 230 12.38 -2.58 -16.04
N GLN A 231 12.66 -3.39 -17.06
CA GLN A 231 11.77 -3.56 -18.21
C GLN A 231 10.39 -4.06 -17.77
N TYR A 232 10.34 -5.05 -16.89
CA TYR A 232 9.06 -5.55 -16.34
C TYR A 232 8.32 -4.48 -15.54
N LEU A 233 9.02 -3.80 -14.62
CA LEU A 233 8.41 -2.77 -13.76
C LEU A 233 7.84 -1.60 -14.57
N LYS A 234 8.52 -1.20 -15.66
CA LYS A 234 8.03 -0.20 -16.62
C LYS A 234 6.83 -0.72 -17.41
N LYS A 235 6.93 -1.90 -18.01
CA LYS A 235 5.86 -2.51 -18.83
C LYS A 235 4.55 -2.67 -18.05
N LYS A 236 4.64 -3.04 -16.77
CA LYS A 236 3.47 -3.20 -15.87
C LYS A 236 3.04 -1.90 -15.19
N ARG A 237 3.65 -0.75 -15.52
CA ARG A 237 3.38 0.57 -14.90
C ARG A 237 3.46 0.54 -13.37
N ILE A 238 4.35 -0.29 -12.82
CA ILE A 238 4.57 -0.44 -11.37
C ILE A 238 5.42 0.74 -10.86
N ILE A 239 6.39 1.16 -11.66
CA ILE A 239 7.16 2.40 -11.46
C ILE A 239 6.91 3.35 -12.62
N HIS A 240 7.03 4.65 -12.36
CA HIS A 240 7.16 5.68 -13.37
C HIS A 240 8.55 6.26 -13.12
N LEU A 241 9.43 6.07 -14.09
CA LEU A 241 10.81 6.58 -14.10
C LEU A 241 10.84 7.77 -15.04
#